data_AF-A0A9E2Z9A3-F1
#
_entry.id   AF-A0A9E2Z9A3-F1
#
_cell.length_a   1.000
_cell.length_b   1.000
_cell.length_c   1.000
_cell.angle_alpha   90.00
_cell.angle_beta   90.00
_cell.angle_gamma   90.00
#
_symmetry.space_group_name_H-M   'P 1'
#
loop_
_entity.id
_entity.type
_entity.pdbx_description
1 polymer ?
#
loop_
_entity_poly.entity_id
_entity_poly.type
_entity_poly.pdbx_seq_one_letter_code
_entity_poly.pdbx_strand_id
1 'polypeptide(L)'
;MRVETVTVGDIVKVAIGGRTIYGEVLEIRDRVVYFRPISPAAGWRHASAHQVIGHWRKAGGSRSGGEQDGVAQPPQQLALHVNS
;
A
#
# COMPACT_ATOMS: atom_id res chain seq x y z
N MET A 1 -1.18 -3.81 -15.13
CA MET A 1 -0.44 -2.95 -14.19
C MET A 1 0.97 -3.50 -14.01
N ARG A 2 1.98 -2.67 -13.73
CA ARG A 2 3.34 -3.15 -13.39
C ARG A 2 3.42 -3.40 -11.89
N VAL A 3 3.76 -4.62 -11.45
CA VAL A 3 3.87 -4.95 -10.01
C VAL A 3 5.01 -4.22 -9.33
N GLU A 4 6.02 -3.79 -10.10
CA GLU A 4 7.17 -3.01 -9.62
C GLU A 4 6.79 -1.73 -8.86
N THR A 5 5.58 -1.20 -9.07
CA THR A 5 5.09 0.00 -8.36
C THR A 5 4.36 -0.33 -7.07
N VAL A 6 4.01 -1.59 -6.83
CA VAL A 6 3.31 -2.07 -5.63
C VAL A 6 4.34 -2.32 -4.55
N THR A 7 4.07 -1.83 -3.35
CA THR A 7 4.90 -2.02 -2.17
C THR A 7 4.14 -2.74 -1.05
N VAL A 8 4.87 -3.43 -0.17
CA VAL A 8 4.29 -4.00 1.05
C VAL A 8 3.60 -2.89 1.85
N GLY A 9 2.40 -3.17 2.37
CA GLY A 9 1.56 -2.21 3.08
C GLY A 9 0.64 -1.35 2.19
N ASP A 10 0.82 -1.38 0.87
CA ASP A 10 -0.14 -0.76 -0.05
C ASP A 10 -1.49 -1.47 0.01
N ILE A 11 -2.55 -0.75 -0.35
CA ILE A 11 -3.85 -1.35 -0.63
C ILE A 11 -3.95 -1.62 -2.12
N VAL A 12 -4.33 -2.83 -2.50
CA VAL A 12 -4.54 -3.24 -3.90
C VAL A 12 -6.02 -3.47 -4.18
N LYS A 13 -6.44 -3.18 -5.41
CA LYS A 13 -7.70 -3.61 -6.01
C LYS A 13 -7.41 -4.72 -7.02
N VAL A 14 -8.04 -5.87 -6.81
CA VAL A 14 -7.81 -7.08 -7.60
C VAL A 14 -9.10 -7.47 -8.32
N ALA A 15 -8.99 -7.77 -9.62
CA ALA A 15 -10.04 -8.41 -10.41
C ALA A 15 -9.72 -9.92 -10.54
N ILE A 16 -10.48 -10.76 -9.84
CA ILE A 16 -10.27 -12.22 -9.82
C ILE A 16 -11.61 -12.96 -9.77
N GLY A 17 -11.77 -13.98 -10.60
CA GLY A 17 -13.01 -14.78 -10.65
C GLY A 17 -14.28 -13.95 -10.88
N GLY A 18 -14.21 -12.89 -11.69
CA GLY A 18 -15.33 -11.97 -11.94
C GLY A 18 -15.69 -11.05 -10.76
N ARG A 19 -14.88 -11.03 -9.68
CA ARG A 19 -15.10 -10.20 -8.49
C ARG A 19 -14.02 -9.13 -8.36
N THR A 20 -14.35 -8.08 -7.62
CA THR A 20 -13.39 -7.07 -7.18
C THR A 20 -13.09 -7.28 -5.69
N ILE A 21 -11.80 -7.39 -5.35
CA ILE A 21 -11.34 -7.59 -3.98
C ILE A 21 -10.34 -6.49 -3.63
N TYR A 22 -10.46 -5.95 -2.43
CA TYR A 22 -9.48 -5.04 -1.86
C TYR A 22 -8.68 -5.73 -0.77
N GLY A 23 -7.38 -5.47 -0.70
CA GLY A 23 -6.51 -6.08 0.29
C GLY A 23 -5.23 -5.31 0.53
N GLU A 24 -4.64 -5.51 1.71
CA GLU A 24 -3.33 -4.97 2.06
C GLU A 24 -2.23 -5.93 1.63
N VAL A 25 -1.24 -5.42 0.90
CA VAL A 25 -0.11 -6.21 0.40
C VAL A 25 0.77 -6.65 1.57
N LEU A 26 1.02 -7.94 1.66
CA LEU A 26 1.89 -8.55 2.67
C LEU A 26 3.26 -8.89 2.10
N GLU A 27 3.29 -9.43 0.88
CA GLU A 27 4.49 -9.93 0.24
C GLU A 27 4.34 -9.86 -1.28
N ILE A 28 5.45 -9.64 -1.99
CA ILE A 28 5.52 -9.73 -3.44
C ILE A 28 6.63 -10.73 -3.77
N ARG A 29 6.26 -11.83 -4.42
CA ARG A 29 7.19 -12.90 -4.79
C ARG A 29 6.80 -13.46 -6.14
N ASP A 30 7.78 -13.71 -7.01
CA ASP A 30 7.57 -14.35 -8.32
C ASP A 30 6.46 -13.67 -9.17
N ARG A 31 6.36 -12.33 -9.09
CA ARG A 31 5.31 -11.50 -9.72
C ARG A 31 3.87 -11.77 -9.23
N VAL A 32 3.73 -12.47 -8.12
CA VAL A 32 2.49 -12.68 -7.38
C VAL A 32 2.46 -11.72 -6.19
N VAL A 33 1.33 -11.05 -6.02
CA VAL A 33 1.05 -10.18 -4.88
C VAL A 33 0.24 -10.97 -3.88
N TYR A 34 0.82 -11.22 -2.70
CA TYR A 34 0.12 -11.80 -1.56
C TYR A 34 -0.45 -10.67 -0.72
N PHE A 35 -1.72 -10.80 -0.33
CA PHE A 35 -2.43 -9.76 0.37
C PHE A 35 -3.41 -10.32 1.40
N ARG A 36 -3.70 -9.51 2.41
CA ARG A 36 -4.78 -9.73 3.37
C ARG A 36 -6.05 -9.03 2.86
N PRO A 37 -7.12 -9.77 2.53
CA PRO A 37 -8.39 -9.14 2.17
C PRO A 37 -8.92 -8.23 3.26
N ILE A 38 -9.48 -7.09 2.87
CA ILE A 38 -10.22 -6.22 3.79
C ILE A 38 -11.52 -6.91 4.23
N SER A 39 -12.18 -7.64 3.33
CA SER A 39 -13.32 -8.50 3.66
C SER A 39 -12.84 -9.93 3.90
N PRO A 40 -12.87 -10.46 5.14
CA PRO A 40 -12.35 -11.80 5.45
C PRO A 40 -13.07 -12.92 4.69
N ALA A 41 -14.34 -12.72 4.32
CA ALA A 41 -15.15 -13.69 3.57
C ALA A 41 -14.73 -13.82 2.09
N ALA A 42 -13.81 -13.00 1.60
CA ALA A 42 -13.41 -13.02 0.19
C ALA A 42 -12.67 -14.30 -0.22
N GLY A 43 -12.01 -15.00 0.71
CA GLY A 43 -11.32 -16.28 0.47
C GLY A 43 -10.04 -16.23 -0.37
N TRP A 44 -9.77 -15.13 -1.06
CA TRP A 44 -8.57 -14.94 -1.89
C TRP A 44 -7.44 -14.27 -1.13
N ARG A 45 -6.19 -14.76 -1.24
CA ARG A 45 -5.03 -14.18 -0.53
C ARG A 45 -3.84 -13.85 -1.43
N HIS A 46 -3.99 -14.08 -2.73
CA HIS A 46 -2.94 -13.83 -3.71
C HIS A 46 -3.56 -13.48 -5.08
N ALA A 47 -2.82 -12.70 -5.86
CA ALA A 47 -3.19 -12.35 -7.22
C ALA A 47 -1.94 -12.15 -8.09
N SER A 48 -2.05 -12.49 -9.37
CA SER A 48 -1.02 -12.16 -10.35
C SER A 48 -0.98 -10.65 -10.63
N ALA A 49 0.14 -10.18 -11.14
CA ALA A 49 0.33 -8.81 -11.63
C ALA A 49 -0.81 -8.28 -12.52
N HIS A 50 -1.33 -9.13 -13.39
CA HIS A 50 -2.38 -8.77 -14.35
C HIS A 50 -3.75 -8.59 -13.70
N GLN A 51 -3.97 -9.27 -12.57
CA GLN A 51 -5.22 -9.19 -11.81
C GLN A 51 -5.23 -7.96 -10.89
N VAL A 52 -4.08 -7.35 -10.60
CA VAL A 52 -4.02 -6.07 -9.89
C VAL A 52 -4.40 -4.95 -10.87
N ILE A 53 -5.54 -4.33 -10.61
CA ILE A 53 -6.14 -3.28 -11.47
C ILE A 53 -6.09 -1.88 -10.84
N GLY A 54 -5.57 -1.77 -9.62
CA GLY A 54 -5.33 -0.49 -8.94
C GLY A 54 -4.57 -0.69 -7.63
N HIS A 55 -3.89 0.36 -7.17
CA HIS A 55 -3.25 0.39 -5.85
C HIS A 55 -3.27 1.79 -5.25
N TRP A 56 -3.23 1.85 -3.93
CA TRP A 56 -3.11 3.08 -3.15
C TRP A 56 -2.03 2.89 -2.10
N ARG A 57 -1.11 3.84 -2.07
CA ARG A 57 -0.12 3.95 -1.00
C ARG A 57 -0.74 4.69 0.17
N LYS A 58 -0.53 4.19 1.39
CA LYS A 58 -0.94 4.93 2.60
C LYS A 58 -0.11 6.21 2.70
N ALA A 59 -0.77 7.37 2.77
CA ALA A 59 -0.11 8.65 2.99
C ALA A 59 0.22 8.80 4.48
N GLY A 60 1.49 8.67 4.86
CA GLY A 60 2.00 9.13 6.15
C GLY A 60 1.67 8.25 7.36
N GLY A 61 2.65 7.42 7.73
CA GLY A 61 2.72 6.67 8.97
C GLY A 61 4.07 5.95 9.03
N SER A 62 5.16 6.71 8.95
CA SER A 62 6.50 6.14 9.12
C SER A 62 6.63 5.59 10.54
N ARG A 63 6.74 4.26 10.65
CA ARG A 63 7.76 3.55 11.43
C ARG A 63 7.52 2.04 11.33
N SER A 64 8.18 1.41 10.35
CA SER A 64 9.02 0.20 10.53
C SER A 64 9.15 -0.57 9.21
N GLY A 65 10.39 -0.74 8.74
CA GLY A 65 10.76 -1.83 7.83
C GLY A 65 11.16 -1.41 6.41
N GLY A 66 12.30 -0.74 6.27
CA GLY A 66 12.91 -0.48 4.97
C GLY A 66 13.95 0.61 5.06
N GLU A 67 15.17 0.24 5.46
CA GLU A 67 16.37 1.07 5.35
C GLU A 67 16.53 1.56 3.90
N GLN A 68 16.13 2.79 3.63
CA GLN A 68 16.69 3.60 2.55
C GLN A 68 16.88 5.02 3.07
N ASP A 69 18.16 5.40 3.05
CA ASP A 69 18.74 6.69 3.40
C ASP A 69 17.93 7.88 2.87
N GLY A 70 17.76 8.90 3.72
CA GLY A 70 17.12 10.16 3.35
C GLY A 70 16.31 10.78 4.48
N VAL A 71 16.98 11.55 5.33
CA VAL A 71 16.36 12.36 6.39
C VAL A 71 15.37 13.36 5.76
N ALA A 72 14.08 13.04 5.78
CA ALA A 72 13.03 14.01 5.51
C ALA A 72 12.76 14.82 6.77
N GLN A 73 13.33 16.02 6.84
CA GLN A 73 13.08 16.99 7.90
C GLN A 73 11.60 17.40 7.85
N PRO A 74 10.85 17.36 8.97
CA PRO A 74 9.46 17.80 8.97
C PRO A 74 9.38 19.30 8.67
N PRO A 75 8.37 19.77 7.90
CA PRO A 75 8.19 21.20 7.68
C PRO A 75 7.92 21.88 9.02
N GLN A 76 8.69 22.94 9.29
CA GLN A 76 8.58 23.75 10.49
C GLN A 76 7.16 24.33 10.55
N GLN A 77 6.39 23.87 11.53
CA GLN A 77 5.04 24.32 11.79
C GLN A 77 5.06 25.83 12.01
N LEU A 78 4.34 26.59 11.18
CA LEU A 78 4.27 28.05 11.26
C LEU A 78 3.75 28.45 12.65
N ALA A 79 4.63 28.99 13.49
CA ALA A 79 4.24 29.59 14.75
C ALA A 79 3.47 30.89 14.45
N LEU A 80 2.16 30.87 14.65
CA LEU A 80 1.34 32.08 14.67
C LEU A 80 1.70 32.87 15.94
N HIS A 81 2.55 33.89 15.78
CA HIS A 81 2.71 34.95 16.78
C HIS A 81 1.44 35.81 16.75
N VAL A 82 0.57 35.61 17.74
CA VAL A 82 -0.49 36.57 18.06
C VAL A 82 0.13 37.57 19.03
N ASN A 83 0.46 38.75 18.52
CA ASN A 83 0.79 39.90 19.37
C ASN A 83 -0.51 40.42 19.99
N SER A 84 -0.55 40.48 21.32
CA SER A 84 -1.53 41.28 22.09
C SER A 84 -0.95 42.63 22.45
#